data_AF-A0A7Z7AY94-F1
#
_entry.id   AF-A0A7Z7AY94-F1
#
_cell.length_a   1.000
_cell.length_b   1.000
_cell.length_c   1.000
_cell.angle_alpha   90.00
_cell.angle_beta   90.00
_cell.angle_gamma   90.00
#
_symmetry.space_group_name_H-M   'P 1'
#
loop_
_entity.id
_entity.type
_entity.pdbx_description
1 polymer ?
#
loop_
_entity_poly.entity_id
_entity_poly.type
_entity_poly.pdbx_seq_one_letter_code
_entity_poly.pdbx_strand_id
1 'polypeptide(L)'
;MKRIPDGKTHDAINAAVLTIVLAVFYYSFREGIGPGITYLNSYTIVAFSIAYIFATLFLSPDLDISSKPYKRWGALRILWWPYKELFKHRGLSHHPVVGPLSIVANLLVIVAAVFLIIGIDYEAIPSSLMISSIAGIVLSIEVHIISDNVVSKFKGIF
;
A
#
# COMPACT_ATOMS: atom_id res chain seq x y z
N MET A 1 -20.33 -11.61 15.90
CA MET A 1 -19.05 -10.98 15.51
C MET A 1 -18.84 -11.14 14.02
N LYS A 2 -18.72 -10.05 13.26
CA LYS A 2 -18.48 -10.07 11.81
C LYS A 2 -17.10 -10.68 11.55
N ARG A 3 -17.03 -11.91 11.00
CA ARG A 3 -15.76 -12.63 10.74
C ARG A 3 -14.86 -11.77 9.86
N ILE A 4 -13.76 -11.29 10.43
CA ILE A 4 -12.68 -10.60 9.70
C ILE A 4 -12.08 -11.62 8.71
N PRO A 5 -11.91 -11.31 7.42
CA PRO A 5 -11.15 -12.18 6.52
C PRO A 5 -9.73 -12.36 7.08
N ASP A 6 -9.15 -13.56 6.98
CA ASP A 6 -7.77 -13.75 7.44
C ASP A 6 -6.86 -12.87 6.58
N GLY A 7 -5.85 -12.20 7.17
CA GLY A 7 -4.88 -11.39 6.44
C GLY A 7 -4.22 -12.14 5.27
N LYS A 8 -4.17 -13.47 5.31
CA LYS A 8 -3.73 -14.31 4.17
C LYS A 8 -4.60 -14.13 2.92
N THR A 9 -5.91 -13.94 3.07
CA THR A 9 -6.84 -13.71 1.95
C THR A 9 -6.55 -12.37 1.29
N HIS A 10 -6.34 -11.31 2.07
CA HIS A 10 -6.00 -10.00 1.52
C HIS A 10 -4.63 -9.99 0.84
N ASP A 11 -3.63 -10.67 1.43
CA ASP A 11 -2.30 -10.84 0.83
C ASP A 11 -2.41 -11.57 -0.53
N ALA A 12 -3.23 -12.63 -0.61
CA ALA A 12 -3.44 -13.38 -1.86
C ALA A 12 -4.16 -12.56 -2.93
N ILE A 13 -5.18 -11.78 -2.56
CA ILE A 13 -5.88 -10.89 -3.50
C ILE A 13 -4.93 -9.82 -4.03
N ASN A 14 -4.13 -9.19 -3.16
CA ASN A 14 -3.11 -8.23 -3.57
C ASN A 14 -2.10 -8.84 -4.55
N ALA A 15 -1.61 -10.06 -4.28
CA ALA A 15 -0.68 -10.75 -5.18
C ALA A 15 -1.31 -11.04 -6.56
N ALA A 16 -2.58 -11.45 -6.60
CA ALA A 16 -3.31 -11.65 -7.85
C ALA A 16 -3.47 -10.34 -8.63
N VAL A 17 -3.85 -9.25 -7.97
CA VAL A 17 -4.00 -7.93 -8.60
C VAL A 17 -2.66 -7.44 -9.14
N LEU A 18 -1.57 -7.55 -8.36
CA LEU A 18 -0.23 -7.18 -8.82
C LEU A 18 0.16 -7.96 -10.08
N THR A 19 -0.13 -9.26 -10.13
CA THR A 19 0.17 -10.10 -11.31
C THR A 19 -0.56 -9.60 -12.55
N ILE A 20 -1.84 -9.24 -12.42
CA ILE A 20 -2.64 -8.67 -13.52
C ILE A 20 -2.07 -7.31 -13.96
N VAL A 21 -1.74 -6.42 -13.01
CA VAL A 21 -1.16 -5.10 -13.31
C VAL A 21 0.17 -5.24 -14.06
N LEU A 22 1.04 -6.16 -13.65
CA LEU A 22 2.31 -6.43 -14.32
C LEU A 22 2.13 -7.02 -15.72
N ALA A 23 1.13 -7.89 -15.91
CA ALA A 23 0.79 -8.41 -17.25
C ALA A 23 0.29 -7.28 -18.18
N VAL A 24 -0.51 -6.35 -17.66
CA VAL A 24 -0.96 -5.16 -18.39
C VAL A 24 0.24 -4.28 -18.77
N PHE A 25 1.13 -3.98 -17.82
CA PHE A 25 2.33 -3.20 -18.10
C PHE A 25 3.22 -3.87 -19.16
N TYR A 26 3.46 -5.18 -19.05
CA TYR A 26 4.21 -5.95 -20.05
C TYR A 26 3.59 -5.85 -21.44
N TYR A 27 2.27 -6.01 -21.54
CA TYR A 27 1.56 -5.89 -22.81
C TYR A 27 1.66 -4.47 -23.39
N SER A 28 1.46 -3.43 -22.56
CA SER A 28 1.61 -2.04 -22.98
C SER A 28 3.02 -1.73 -23.50
N PHE A 29 4.06 -2.28 -22.88
CA PHE A 29 5.44 -2.17 -23.35
C PHE A 29 5.65 -2.85 -24.71
N ARG A 30 5.13 -4.07 -24.86
CA ARG A 30 5.27 -4.85 -26.09
C ARG A 30 4.63 -4.16 -27.29
N GLU A 31 3.44 -3.61 -27.11
CA GLU A 31 2.66 -3.01 -28.18
C GLU A 31 3.00 -1.53 -28.44
N GLY A 32 3.97 -0.96 -27.72
CA GLY A 32 4.37 0.44 -27.89
C GLY A 32 3.26 1.43 -27.54
N ILE A 33 2.27 1.04 -26.73
CA ILE A 33 1.17 1.89 -26.25
C ILE A 33 1.71 2.79 -25.14
N GLY A 34 2.63 3.68 -25.51
CA GLY A 34 3.36 4.57 -24.61
C GLY A 34 2.72 5.93 -24.27
N PRO A 35 1.85 6.58 -25.07
CA PRO A 35 1.70 8.03 -24.93
C PRO A 35 0.65 8.49 -23.89
N GLY A 36 0.14 7.60 -23.02
CA GLY A 36 -0.85 7.96 -21.99
C GLY A 36 -0.30 8.08 -20.56
N ILE A 37 0.82 7.42 -20.26
CA ILE A 37 1.40 7.38 -18.92
C ILE A 37 2.87 7.80 -19.02
N THR A 38 3.11 9.11 -18.95
CA THR A 38 4.43 9.77 -19.09
C THR A 38 5.51 9.19 -18.16
N TYR A 39 5.11 8.50 -17.10
CA TYR A 39 5.99 7.92 -16.09
C TYR A 39 6.23 6.41 -16.25
N LEU A 40 5.69 5.72 -17.25
CA LEU A 40 5.82 4.27 -17.37
C LEU A 40 7.17 3.88 -18.02
N ASN A 41 8.11 3.34 -17.25
CA ASN A 41 9.38 2.77 -17.71
C ASN A 41 9.77 1.58 -16.80
N SER A 42 10.83 0.85 -17.15
CA SER A 42 11.26 -0.32 -16.37
C SER A 42 11.58 0.03 -14.91
N TYR A 43 12.19 1.19 -14.63
CA TYR A 43 12.53 1.62 -13.28
C TYR A 43 11.29 1.95 -12.44
N THR A 44 10.32 2.66 -13.01
CA THR A 44 9.07 3.02 -12.31
C THR A 44 8.18 1.80 -12.09
N ILE A 45 8.17 0.83 -12.99
CA ILE A 45 7.49 -0.46 -12.76
C ILE A 45 8.13 -1.21 -11.59
N VAL A 46 9.47 -1.29 -11.56
CA VAL A 46 10.16 -1.97 -10.46
C VAL A 46 9.89 -1.26 -9.14
N ALA A 47 10.00 0.07 -9.09
CA ALA A 47 9.70 0.86 -7.90
C ALA A 47 8.25 0.69 -7.45
N PHE A 48 7.27 0.77 -8.37
CA PHE A 48 5.87 0.47 -8.10
C PHE A 48 5.69 -0.93 -7.50
N SER A 49 6.32 -1.95 -8.09
CA SER A 49 6.17 -3.35 -7.68
C SER A 49 6.72 -3.60 -6.28
N ILE A 50 7.93 -3.10 -6.01
CA ILE A 50 8.56 -3.20 -4.69
C ILE A 50 7.70 -2.50 -3.64
N ALA A 51 7.24 -1.28 -3.94
CA ALA A 51 6.40 -0.51 -3.04
C ALA A 51 5.03 -1.17 -2.80
N TYR A 52 4.42 -1.76 -3.83
CA TYR A 52 3.17 -2.51 -3.73
C TYR A 52 3.33 -3.76 -2.85
N ILE A 53 4.39 -4.54 -3.06
CA ILE A 53 4.68 -5.74 -2.25
C ILE A 53 4.96 -5.33 -0.81
N PHE A 54 5.76 -4.29 -0.61
CA PHE A 54 6.04 -3.74 0.71
C PHE A 54 4.75 -3.31 1.40
N ALA A 55 3.88 -2.58 0.70
CA ALA A 55 2.59 -2.17 1.24
C ALA A 55 1.72 -3.37 1.60
N THR A 56 1.54 -4.33 0.68
CA THR A 56 0.78 -5.55 0.93
C THR A 56 1.21 -6.23 2.24
N LEU A 57 2.51 -6.25 2.52
CA LEU A 57 3.05 -6.91 3.70
C LEU A 57 3.03 -6.04 4.96
N PHE A 58 3.35 -4.76 4.87
CA PHE A 58 3.64 -3.90 6.04
C PHE A 58 2.66 -2.75 6.22
N LEU A 59 1.92 -2.37 5.19
CA LEU A 59 1.04 -1.21 5.17
C LEU A 59 -0.38 -1.66 4.79
N SER A 60 -1.26 -1.72 5.78
CA SER A 60 -2.68 -1.96 5.53
C SER A 60 -3.53 -1.05 6.40
N PRO A 61 -4.83 -0.88 6.06
CA PRO A 61 -5.80 -0.22 6.93
C PRO A 61 -5.75 -0.76 8.37
N ASP A 62 -5.53 -2.07 8.52
CA ASP A 62 -5.44 -2.77 9.80
C ASP A 62 -4.19 -2.40 10.64
N LEU A 63 -3.37 -1.42 10.23
CA LEU A 63 -2.37 -0.80 11.11
C LEU A 63 -3.03 -0.09 12.32
N ASP A 64 -4.34 0.14 12.25
CA ASP A 64 -5.17 0.62 13.35
C ASP A 64 -5.39 -0.40 14.49
N ILE A 65 -4.95 -1.66 14.32
CA ILE A 65 -4.99 -2.71 15.34
C ILE A 65 -3.67 -3.50 15.39
N SER A 66 -3.55 -4.41 16.36
CA SER A 66 -2.40 -5.33 16.44
C SER A 66 -2.46 -6.46 15.40
N SER A 67 -2.59 -6.10 14.12
CA SER A 67 -2.69 -6.98 12.95
C SER A 67 -1.34 -7.62 12.56
N LYS A 68 -1.35 -8.51 11.54
CA LYS A 68 -0.12 -9.08 10.98
C LYS A 68 0.79 -7.99 10.38
N PRO A 69 0.30 -7.04 9.56
CA PRO A 69 1.11 -5.91 9.08
C PRO A 69 1.74 -5.10 10.22
N TYR A 70 0.97 -4.74 11.25
CA TYR A 70 1.50 -4.05 12.44
C TYR A 70 2.62 -4.84 13.14
N LYS A 71 2.44 -6.15 13.30
CA LYS A 71 3.44 -7.03 13.95
C LYS A 71 4.71 -7.23 13.12
N ARG A 72 4.64 -7.20 11.78
CA ARG A 72 5.79 -7.38 10.88
C ARG A 72 6.85 -6.29 11.07
N TRP A 73 6.48 -5.10 11.52
CA TRP A 73 7.43 -4.04 11.87
C TRP A 73 8.35 -4.38 13.06
N GLY A 74 8.04 -5.41 13.85
CA GLY A 74 8.89 -5.81 14.99
C GLY A 74 9.06 -4.67 16.00
N ALA A 75 10.31 -4.32 16.33
CA ALA A 75 10.62 -3.20 17.21
C ALA A 75 10.20 -1.83 16.64
N LEU A 76 10.22 -1.69 15.30
CA LEU A 76 9.87 -0.45 14.61
C LEU A 76 8.37 -0.15 14.60
N ARG A 77 7.53 -1.04 15.13
CA ARG A 77 6.07 -0.80 15.26
C ARG A 77 5.75 0.44 16.12
N ILE A 78 6.69 0.90 16.95
CA ILE A 78 6.55 2.16 17.72
C ILE A 78 6.28 3.36 16.81
N LEU A 79 6.79 3.34 15.57
CA LEU A 79 6.54 4.38 14.56
C LEU A 79 5.08 4.41 14.08
N TRP A 80 4.37 3.29 14.22
CA TRP A 80 2.97 3.12 13.87
C TRP A 80 2.05 3.13 15.09
N TRP A 81 2.61 3.19 16.29
CA TRP A 81 1.81 3.24 17.52
C TRP A 81 0.89 4.47 17.57
N PRO A 82 1.32 5.69 17.20
CA PRO A 82 0.41 6.84 17.14
C PRO A 82 -0.75 6.60 16.16
N TYR A 83 -0.47 6.05 14.98
CA TYR A 83 -1.49 5.72 13.99
C TYR A 83 -2.52 4.72 14.57
N LYS A 84 -2.03 3.66 15.23
CA LYS A 84 -2.85 2.65 15.89
C LYS A 84 -3.79 3.22 16.95
N GLU A 85 -3.33 4.18 17.75
CA GLU A 85 -4.15 4.77 18.83
C GLU A 85 -5.11 5.86 18.32
N LEU A 86 -4.76 6.57 17.23
CA LEU A 86 -5.59 7.63 16.67
C LEU A 86 -6.76 7.11 15.82
N PHE A 87 -6.55 6.02 15.08
CA PHE A 87 -7.55 5.49 14.15
C PHE A 87 -8.34 4.34 14.78
N LYS A 88 -9.67 4.40 14.65
CA LYS A 88 -10.56 3.30 15.07
C LYS A 88 -10.63 2.25 13.95
N HIS A 89 -10.58 0.97 14.34
CA HIS A 89 -10.75 -0.14 13.39
C HIS A 89 -12.04 -0.04 12.59
N ARG A 90 -11.94 -0.17 11.26
CA ARG A 90 -13.04 0.06 10.29
C ARG A 90 -13.66 1.46 10.33
N GLY A 91 -12.94 2.44 10.85
CA GLY A 91 -13.25 3.86 10.76
C GLY A 91 -12.56 4.52 9.56
N LEU A 92 -11.94 5.67 9.80
CA LEU A 92 -11.29 6.48 8.75
C LEU A 92 -10.14 5.76 8.03
N SER A 93 -9.44 4.84 8.71
CA SER A 93 -8.37 4.00 8.15
C SER A 93 -8.85 3.08 7.00
N HIS A 94 -10.13 2.70 6.99
CA HIS A 94 -10.75 1.89 5.94
C HIS A 94 -11.57 2.71 4.95
N HIS A 95 -11.57 4.04 5.05
CA HIS A 95 -12.19 4.90 4.05
C HIS A 95 -11.29 4.95 2.80
N PRO A 96 -11.82 4.80 1.57
CA PRO A 96 -11.00 4.69 0.35
C PRO A 96 -10.09 5.91 0.14
N VAL A 97 -10.56 7.13 0.41
CA VAL A 97 -9.68 8.31 0.30
C VAL A 97 -8.81 8.53 1.55
N VAL A 98 -9.43 8.62 2.73
CA VAL A 98 -8.72 9.02 3.96
C VAL A 98 -7.70 7.98 4.42
N GLY A 99 -8.00 6.68 4.29
CA GLY A 99 -7.15 5.59 4.76
C GLY A 99 -5.78 5.54 4.07
N PRO A 100 -5.71 5.45 2.73
CA PRO A 100 -4.44 5.52 2.01
C PRO A 100 -3.69 6.82 2.28
N LEU A 101 -4.38 7.97 2.31
CA LEU A 101 -3.74 9.26 2.57
C LEU A 101 -3.12 9.33 3.97
N SER A 102 -3.79 8.83 5.00
CA SER A 102 -3.26 8.84 6.37
C SER A 102 -2.06 7.90 6.53
N ILE A 103 -2.10 6.73 5.91
CA ILE A 103 -0.96 5.78 5.92
C ILE A 103 0.24 6.38 5.18
N VAL A 104 0.02 6.94 3.98
CA VAL A 104 1.09 7.58 3.19
C VAL A 104 1.66 8.78 3.95
N ALA A 105 0.82 9.62 4.56
CA ALA A 105 1.29 10.76 5.35
C ALA A 105 2.17 10.31 6.54
N ASN A 106 1.74 9.30 7.29
CA ASN A 106 2.55 8.77 8.39
C ASN A 106 3.87 8.16 7.90
N LEU A 107 3.84 7.42 6.79
CA LEU A 107 5.03 6.85 6.18
C LEU A 107 6.00 7.94 5.71
N LEU A 108 5.51 9.02 5.10
CA LEU A 108 6.34 10.14 4.64
C LEU A 108 7.03 10.83 5.81
N VAL A 109 6.35 11.00 6.96
CA VAL A 109 6.98 11.54 8.18
C VAL A 109 8.11 10.61 8.65
N ILE A 110 7.88 9.30 8.66
CA ILE A 110 8.91 8.31 9.04
C ILE A 110 10.10 8.39 8.08
N VAL A 111 9.86 8.37 6.77
CA VAL A 111 10.91 8.40 5.74
C VAL A 111 11.70 9.70 5.80
N ALA A 112 11.04 10.85 5.95
CA ALA A 112 11.70 12.15 6.08
C ALA A 112 12.60 12.20 7.32
N ALA A 113 12.13 11.69 8.47
CA ALA A 113 12.93 11.61 9.67
C ALA A 113 14.17 10.70 9.49
N VAL A 114 14.01 9.56 8.82
CA VAL A 114 15.12 8.65 8.51
C VAL A 114 16.14 9.35 7.60
N PHE A 115 15.69 9.98 6.52
CA PHE A 115 16.56 10.71 5.57
C PHE A 115 17.34 11.82 6.25
N LEU A 116 16.69 12.58 7.13
CA LEU A 116 17.34 13.63 7.92
C LEU A 116 18.44 13.05 8.82
N ILE A 117 18.17 11.94 9.52
CA ILE A 117 19.13 11.30 10.44
C ILE A 117 20.36 10.77 9.68
N ILE A 118 20.16 10.19 8.50
CA ILE A 118 21.24 9.57 7.71
C ILE A 118 21.90 10.52 6.70
N GLY A 119 21.38 11.75 6.57
CA GLY A 119 21.90 12.76 5.65
C GLY A 119 21.63 12.48 4.16
N ILE A 120 20.51 11.82 3.84
CA ILE A 120 20.08 11.66 2.44
C ILE A 120 19.33 12.90 1.99
N ASP A 121 19.76 13.47 0.87
CA ASP A 121 19.04 14.52 0.16
C ASP A 121 17.92 13.90 -0.70
N TYR A 122 16.67 14.25 -0.41
CA TYR A 122 15.52 13.73 -1.16
C TYR A 122 15.43 14.33 -2.57
N GLU A 123 16.05 15.48 -2.83
CA GLU A 123 16.04 16.12 -4.16
C GLU A 123 16.80 15.30 -5.20
N ALA A 124 17.71 14.43 -4.75
CA ALA A 124 18.40 13.46 -5.59
C ALA A 124 17.50 12.31 -6.09
N ILE A 125 16.31 12.13 -5.48
CA ILE A 125 15.40 11.04 -5.84
C ILE A 125 14.50 11.49 -7.01
N PRO A 126 14.53 10.79 -8.15
CA PRO A 126 13.64 11.13 -9.27
C PRO A 126 12.17 11.11 -8.86
N SER A 127 11.45 12.19 -9.15
CA SER A 127 10.01 12.31 -8.83
C SER A 127 9.17 11.19 -9.43
N SER A 128 9.58 10.66 -10.60
CA SER A 128 8.95 9.51 -11.23
C SER A 128 8.97 8.25 -10.34
N LEU A 129 10.06 8.00 -9.63
CA LEU A 129 10.19 6.88 -8.68
C LEU A 129 9.36 7.11 -7.42
N MET A 130 9.31 8.35 -6.93
CA MET A 130 8.45 8.71 -5.79
C MET A 130 6.97 8.49 -6.12
N ILE A 131 6.52 9.03 -7.26
CA ILE A 131 5.13 8.91 -7.75
C ILE A 131 4.78 7.43 -7.97
N SER A 132 5.65 6.65 -8.63
CA SER A 132 5.37 5.23 -8.86
C SER A 132 5.33 4.42 -7.57
N SER A 133 6.18 4.75 -6.60
CA SER A 133 6.19 4.08 -5.28
C SER A 133 4.92 4.38 -4.49
N ILE A 134 4.50 5.65 -4.45
CA ILE A 134 3.25 6.07 -3.82
C ILE A 134 2.06 5.41 -4.52
N ALA A 135 2.04 5.34 -5.85
CA ALA A 135 0.99 4.67 -6.59
C ALA A 135 0.90 3.17 -6.24
N GLY A 136 2.04 2.48 -6.11
CA GLY A 136 2.09 1.08 -5.67
C GLY A 136 1.53 0.89 -4.25
N ILE A 137 1.92 1.77 -3.32
CA ILE A 137 1.41 1.75 -1.94
C ILE A 137 -0.10 1.97 -1.91
N VAL A 138 -0.58 3.04 -2.56
CA VAL A 138 -2.00 3.40 -2.58
C VAL A 138 -2.83 2.28 -3.20
N LEU A 139 -2.41 1.73 -4.34
CA LEU A 139 -3.17 0.65 -4.99
C LEU A 139 -3.26 -0.60 -4.10
N SER A 140 -2.18 -0.95 -3.40
CA SER A 140 -2.21 -2.10 -2.47
C SER A 140 -3.19 -1.88 -1.31
N ILE A 141 -3.18 -0.69 -0.71
CA ILE A 141 -4.11 -0.33 0.37
C ILE A 141 -5.56 -0.34 -0.15
N GLU A 142 -5.81 0.20 -1.33
CA GLU A 142 -7.15 0.22 -1.94
C GLU A 142 -7.67 -1.18 -2.24
N VAL A 143 -6.83 -2.06 -2.79
CA VAL A 143 -7.19 -3.48 -3.00
C VAL A 143 -7.56 -4.15 -1.68
N HIS A 144 -6.85 -3.83 -0.59
CA HIS A 144 -7.22 -4.30 0.74
C HIS A 144 -8.60 -3.76 1.17
N ILE A 145 -8.84 -2.45 1.10
CA ILE A 145 -10.12 -1.83 1.51
C ILE A 145 -11.29 -2.40 0.70
N ILE A 146 -11.14 -2.48 -0.62
CA ILE A 146 -12.16 -3.02 -1.52
C ILE A 146 -12.44 -4.48 -1.19
N SER A 147 -11.39 -5.29 -0.98
CA SER A 147 -11.58 -6.70 -0.64
C SER A 147 -12.22 -6.92 0.74
N ASP A 148 -11.96 -6.09 1.76
CA ASP A 148 -12.66 -6.19 3.06
C ASP A 148 -14.16 -5.89 2.89
N ASN A 149 -14.50 -4.87 2.09
CA ASN A 149 -15.89 -4.54 1.77
C ASN A 149 -16.61 -5.65 0.98
N VAL A 150 -15.96 -6.22 -0.03
CA VAL A 150 -16.53 -7.28 -0.89
C VAL A 150 -16.69 -8.58 -0.12
N VAL A 151 -15.63 -9.08 0.52
CA VAL A 151 -15.65 -10.36 1.26
C VAL A 151 -16.64 -10.28 2.42
N SER A 152 -16.74 -9.14 3.09
CA SER A 152 -17.67 -9.00 4.21
C SER A 152 -19.14 -8.94 3.79
N LYS A 153 -19.45 -8.45 2.58
CA LYS A 153 -20.80 -8.50 1.99
C LYS A 153 -21.19 -9.93 1.60
N PHE A 154 -20.30 -10.67 0.95
CA PHE A 154 -20.59 -12.06 0.56
C PHE A 154 -20.86 -12.97 1.77
N LYS A 155 -20.10 -12.84 2.86
CA LYS A 155 -20.35 -13.58 4.11
C LYS A 155 -21.64 -13.18 4.85
N GLY A 156 -22.30 -12.10 4.45
CA GLY A 156 -23.59 -11.71 5.02
C GLY A 156 -24.79 -12.25 4.24
N ILE A 157 -24.57 -12.81 3.05
CA ILE A 157 -25.61 -13.34 2.16
C ILE A 157 -25.80 -14.86 2.35
N PHE A 158 -24.77 -15.55 2.84
CA PHE A 158 -24.77 -16.98 3.19
C PHE A 158 -24.68 -17.16 4.71
#